data_AF-A0A9W8XNZ8-F1
#
_entry.id   AF-A0A9W8XNZ8-F1
#
_cell.length_a   1.000
_cell.length_b   1.000
_cell.length_c   1.000
_cell.angle_alpha   90.00
_cell.angle_beta   90.00
_cell.angle_gamma   90.00
#
_symmetry.space_group_name_H-M   'P 1'
#
loop_
_entity.id
_entity.type
_entity.pdbx_description
1 polymer ?
#
loop_
_entity_poly.entity_id
_entity_poly.type
_entity_poly.pdbx_seq_one_letter_code
_entity_poly.pdbx_strand_id
1 'polypeptide(L)'
;MASLTYRLKDHMSDAIALLHHLGYDHDVRIVGHSMGGRVTSALSVTKPALFKAFVVMYPHYFALEAMSAQVIAAYDAAGGNVTAVDLQFWPSLYGENIPQDEDVVFEAYGGDVAARDSGLR
;
A
#
# COMPACT_ATOMS: atom_id res chain seq x y z
N MET A 1 -2.64 25.15 10.50
CA MET A 1 -1.72 24.25 9.79
C MET A 1 -2.22 24.06 8.37
N ALA A 2 -1.36 24.05 7.37
CA ALA A 2 -1.77 23.77 5.99
C ALA A 2 -2.08 22.27 5.84
N SER A 3 -3.22 21.93 5.26
CA SER A 3 -3.56 20.55 4.91
C SER A 3 -2.87 20.19 3.59
N LEU A 4 -2.10 19.10 3.60
CA LEU A 4 -1.57 18.47 2.39
C LEU A 4 -2.60 17.47 1.88
N THR A 5 -3.03 17.62 0.63
CA THR A 5 -3.95 16.67 -0.02
C THR A 5 -3.19 15.84 -1.03
N TYR A 6 -3.16 14.52 -0.84
CA TYR A 6 -2.60 13.57 -1.79
C TYR A 6 -3.72 12.88 -2.57
N ARG A 7 -3.61 12.87 -3.89
CA ARG A 7 -4.56 12.22 -4.79
C ARG A 7 -3.86 11.12 -5.58
N LEU A 8 -4.63 10.18 -6.09
CA LEU A 8 -4.11 9.08 -6.92
C LEU A 8 -3.25 9.58 -8.09
N LYS A 9 -3.66 10.69 -8.72
CA LYS A 9 -2.91 11.33 -9.83
C LYS A 9 -1.52 11.82 -9.42
N ASP A 10 -1.34 12.20 -8.15
CA ASP A 10 -0.06 12.72 -7.65
C ASP A 10 0.92 11.55 -7.54
N HIS A 11 0.48 10.42 -6.97
CA HIS A 11 1.26 9.17 -6.97
C HIS A 11 1.62 8.67 -8.38
N MET A 12 0.70 8.77 -9.34
CA MET A 12 0.98 8.43 -10.72
C MET A 12 2.06 9.35 -11.31
N SER A 13 1.97 10.66 -11.06
CA SER A 13 2.96 11.63 -11.54
C SER A 13 4.34 11.35 -10.97
N ASP A 14 4.43 11.09 -9.68
CA ASP A 14 5.71 10.81 -8.99
C ASP A 14 6.34 9.51 -9.51
N ALA A 15 5.55 8.46 -9.70
CA ALA A 15 6.04 7.20 -10.26
C ALA A 15 6.60 7.38 -11.68
N ILE A 16 5.90 8.14 -12.52
CA ILE A 16 6.34 8.44 -13.89
C ILE A 16 7.61 9.30 -13.88
N ALA A 17 7.66 10.34 -13.05
CA ALA A 17 8.82 11.20 -12.92
C ALA A 17 10.06 10.39 -12.47
N LEU A 18 9.88 9.47 -11.53
CA LEU A 18 10.94 8.57 -11.08
C LEU A 18 11.42 7.65 -12.20
N LEU A 19 10.51 7.02 -12.96
CA LEU A 19 10.88 6.14 -14.07
C LEU A 19 11.69 6.89 -15.14
N HIS A 20 11.25 8.09 -15.52
CA HIS A 20 12.00 8.92 -16.46
C HIS A 20 13.35 9.36 -15.93
N HIS A 21 13.43 9.74 -14.64
CA HIS A 21 14.69 10.10 -14.00
C HIS A 21 15.71 8.95 -14.05
N LEU A 22 15.23 7.71 -13.95
CA LEU A 22 16.04 6.50 -14.03
C LEU A 22 16.30 6.02 -15.48
N GLY A 23 15.80 6.72 -16.49
CA GLY A 23 15.98 6.37 -17.91
C GLY A 23 15.08 5.23 -18.40
N TYR A 24 13.97 4.96 -17.70
CA TYR A 24 12.97 3.98 -18.12
C TYR A 24 11.83 4.66 -18.88
N ASP A 25 11.95 4.70 -20.21
CA ASP A 25 10.99 5.39 -21.08
C ASP A 25 10.02 4.46 -21.84
N HIS A 26 10.28 3.15 -21.82
CA HIS A 26 9.42 2.13 -22.43
C HIS A 26 9.69 0.74 -21.83
N ASP A 27 8.85 -0.23 -22.19
CA ASP A 27 8.96 -1.63 -21.82
C ASP A 27 9.02 -1.94 -20.30
N VAL A 28 8.53 -1.01 -19.48
CA VAL A 28 8.55 -1.14 -18.01
C VAL A 28 7.59 -2.24 -17.55
N ARG A 29 8.02 -3.07 -16.60
CA ARG A 29 7.15 -4.03 -15.90
C ARG A 29 6.84 -3.46 -14.53
N ILE A 30 5.56 -3.37 -14.19
CA ILE A 30 5.09 -2.75 -12.95
C ILE A 30 4.27 -3.75 -12.13
N VAL A 31 4.49 -3.74 -10.81
CA VAL A 31 3.72 -4.56 -9.86
C VAL A 31 3.16 -3.63 -8.80
N GLY A 32 1.84 -3.68 -8.57
CA GLY A 32 1.17 -2.87 -7.56
C GLY A 32 0.43 -3.72 -6.54
N HIS A 33 0.65 -3.44 -5.25
CA HIS A 33 -0.07 -4.05 -4.12
C HIS A 33 -0.96 -3.02 -3.41
N SER A 34 -2.17 -3.38 -2.98
CA SER A 34 -3.09 -2.50 -2.24
C SER A 34 -3.29 -1.15 -2.95
N MET A 35 -2.92 -0.02 -2.33
CA MET A 35 -2.93 1.30 -2.97
C MET A 35 -2.08 1.34 -4.25
N GLY A 36 -0.91 0.70 -4.24
CA GLY A 36 -0.05 0.57 -5.42
C GLY A 36 -0.75 -0.18 -6.55
N GLY A 37 -1.64 -1.12 -6.24
CA GLY A 37 -2.47 -1.79 -7.25
C GLY A 37 -3.37 -0.81 -8.01
N ARG A 38 -3.93 0.20 -7.33
CA ARG A 38 -4.73 1.26 -7.96
C ARG A 38 -3.89 2.17 -8.84
N VAL A 39 -2.70 2.54 -8.38
CA VAL A 39 -1.74 3.35 -9.16
C VAL A 39 -1.36 2.59 -10.43
N THR A 40 -0.97 1.32 -10.31
CA THR A 40 -0.62 0.45 -11.43
C THR A 40 -1.76 0.33 -12.44
N SER A 41 -3.00 0.11 -11.97
CA SER A 41 -4.16 0.04 -12.86
C SER A 41 -4.48 1.36 -13.56
N ALA A 42 -4.29 2.50 -12.90
CA ALA A 42 -4.48 3.81 -13.53
C ALA A 42 -3.39 4.10 -14.57
N LEU A 43 -2.14 3.73 -14.27
CA LEU A 43 -1.00 3.89 -15.17
C LEU A 43 -1.10 3.00 -16.42
N SER A 44 -1.57 1.77 -16.29
CA SER A 44 -1.72 0.85 -17.44
C SER A 44 -2.70 1.38 -18.49
N VAL A 45 -3.71 2.15 -18.08
CA VAL A 45 -4.69 2.78 -18.97
C VAL A 45 -4.21 4.12 -19.51
N THR A 46 -3.60 4.95 -18.67
CA THR A 46 -3.26 6.35 -19.02
C THR A 46 -1.89 6.51 -19.69
N LYS A 47 -1.00 5.54 -19.50
CA LYS A 47 0.37 5.53 -20.05
C LYS A 47 0.72 4.16 -20.66
N PRO A 48 -0.15 3.56 -21.51
CA PRO A 48 0.03 2.18 -21.97
C PRO A 48 1.32 1.96 -22.76
N ALA A 49 1.83 2.98 -23.46
CA ALA A 49 3.08 2.89 -24.23
C ALA A 49 4.34 2.71 -23.36
N LEU A 50 4.28 3.10 -22.09
CA LEU A 50 5.42 3.02 -21.18
C LEU A 50 5.60 1.60 -20.62
N PHE A 51 4.51 0.84 -20.49
CA PHE A 51 4.50 -0.41 -19.74
C PHE A 51 4.31 -1.63 -20.66
N LYS A 52 5.19 -2.61 -20.52
CA LYS A 52 5.11 -3.90 -21.23
C LYS A 52 4.15 -4.88 -20.56
N ALA A 53 4.10 -4.84 -19.23
CA ALA A 53 3.30 -5.75 -18.44
C ALA A 53 3.01 -5.14 -17.07
N PHE A 54 1.90 -5.56 -16.47
CA PHE A 54 1.52 -5.16 -15.13
C PHE A 54 0.97 -6.34 -14.32
N VAL A 55 1.24 -6.32 -13.02
CA VAL A 55 0.63 -7.23 -12.04
C VAL A 55 -0.06 -6.39 -10.98
N VAL A 56 -1.29 -6.74 -10.66
CA VAL A 56 -2.12 -6.03 -9.68
C VAL A 56 -2.53 -7.00 -8.60
N MET A 57 -2.21 -6.67 -7.35
CA MET A 57 -2.43 -7.52 -6.19
C MET A 57 -3.29 -6.80 -5.16
N TYR A 58 -4.43 -7.40 -4.83
CA TYR A 58 -5.38 -6.92 -3.81
C TYR A 58 -5.73 -5.41 -3.91
N PRO A 59 -6.15 -4.89 -5.07
CA PRO A 59 -6.51 -3.49 -5.21
C PRO A 59 -7.88 -3.20 -4.57
N HIS A 60 -7.95 -2.17 -3.72
CA HIS A 60 -9.23 -1.72 -3.14
C HIS A 60 -9.98 -0.79 -4.11
N TYR A 61 -10.70 -1.34 -5.10
CA TYR A 61 -11.44 -0.53 -6.07
C TYR A 61 -12.79 -0.01 -5.55
N PHE A 62 -13.44 -0.75 -4.66
CA PHE A 62 -14.89 -0.63 -4.39
C PHE A 62 -15.25 -0.01 -3.03
N ALA A 63 -14.27 0.30 -2.17
CA ALA A 63 -14.54 0.57 -0.75
C ALA A 63 -13.88 1.87 -0.27
N LEU A 64 -14.10 3.00 -0.95
CA LEU A 64 -13.26 4.16 -0.69
C LEU A 64 -13.93 5.21 0.19
N GLU A 65 -15.11 5.70 -0.14
CA GLU A 65 -15.57 6.90 0.57
C GLU A 65 -16.03 6.61 2.01
N ALA A 66 -16.95 5.65 2.18
CA ALA A 66 -17.43 5.27 3.51
C ALA A 66 -16.34 4.61 4.37
N MET A 67 -15.51 3.74 3.77
CA MET A 67 -14.42 3.08 4.49
C MET A 67 -13.30 4.07 4.84
N SER A 68 -12.90 4.97 3.94
CA SER A 68 -11.89 5.98 4.26
C SER A 68 -12.40 6.94 5.33
N ALA A 69 -13.67 7.33 5.33
CA ALA A 69 -14.24 8.13 6.41
C ALA A 69 -14.13 7.40 7.77
N GLN A 70 -14.42 6.10 7.80
CA GLN A 70 -14.28 5.29 9.02
C GLN A 70 -12.83 5.14 9.47
N VAL A 71 -11.90 4.88 8.54
CA VAL A 71 -10.47 4.75 8.83
C VAL A 71 -9.87 6.08 9.33
N ILE A 72 -10.24 7.21 8.71
CA ILE A 72 -9.80 8.54 9.15
C ILE A 72 -10.34 8.85 10.55
N ALA A 73 -11.63 8.59 10.79
CA ALA A 73 -12.21 8.79 12.12
C ALA A 73 -11.53 7.93 13.19
N ALA A 74 -11.19 6.68 12.88
CA ALA A 74 -10.43 5.80 13.76
C ALA A 74 -9.00 6.33 14.01
N TYR A 75 -8.33 6.84 12.98
CA TYR A 75 -7.00 7.45 13.08
C TYR A 75 -6.99 8.68 13.98
N ASP A 76 -7.95 9.57 13.80
CA ASP A 76 -8.11 10.77 14.61
C ASP A 76 -8.41 10.40 16.07
N ALA A 77 -9.30 9.43 16.30
CA ALA A 77 -9.62 8.91 17.63
C ALA A 77 -8.40 8.25 18.31
N ALA A 78 -7.52 7.63 17.53
CA ALA A 78 -6.27 7.03 18.00
C ALA A 78 -5.14 8.05 18.23
N GLY A 79 -5.40 9.36 18.09
CA GLY A 79 -4.39 10.41 18.24
C GLY A 79 -3.26 10.32 17.20
N GLY A 80 -3.58 9.79 16.00
CA GLY A 80 -2.63 9.61 14.91
C GLY A 80 -1.79 8.33 14.99
N ASN A 81 -2.14 7.37 15.85
CA ASN A 81 -1.47 6.09 15.94
C ASN A 81 -1.99 5.10 14.89
N VAL A 82 -1.25 4.94 13.78
CA VAL A 82 -1.60 4.02 12.67
C VAL A 82 -1.72 2.57 13.14
N THR A 83 -0.83 2.11 14.03
CA THR A 83 -0.85 0.73 14.54
C THR A 83 -2.14 0.43 15.30
N ALA A 84 -2.66 1.40 16.06
CA ALA A 84 -3.93 1.25 16.77
C ALA A 84 -5.12 1.13 15.80
N VAL A 85 -5.08 1.86 14.69
CA VAL A 85 -6.10 1.76 13.62
C VAL A 85 -6.03 0.40 12.93
N ASP A 86 -4.83 -0.05 12.54
CA ASP A 86 -4.63 -1.33 11.86
C ASP A 86 -5.17 -2.49 12.71
N LEU A 87 -4.83 -2.53 14.00
CA LEU A 87 -5.29 -3.58 14.91
C LEU A 87 -6.81 -3.59 15.12
N GLN A 88 -7.48 -2.43 15.01
CA GLN A 88 -8.95 -2.35 15.11
C GLN A 88 -9.65 -2.70 13.79
N PHE A 89 -9.06 -2.35 12.65
CA PHE A 89 -9.74 -2.37 11.36
C PHE A 89 -9.52 -3.66 10.57
N TRP A 90 -8.34 -4.28 10.69
CA TRP A 90 -8.02 -5.49 9.91
C TRP A 90 -8.80 -6.75 10.33
N PRO A 91 -9.06 -7.04 11.62
CA PRO A 91 -9.86 -8.19 12.02
C PRO A 91 -11.31 -8.14 11.51
N SER A 92 -11.88 -6.94 11.41
CA SER A 92 -13.26 -6.76 10.93
C SER A 92 -13.39 -6.83 9.40
N LEU A 93 -12.32 -6.52 8.66
CA LEU A 93 -12.28 -6.61 7.19
C LEU A 93 -12.05 -8.03 6.65
N TYR A 94 -11.32 -8.87 7.37
CA TYR A 94 -10.97 -10.22 6.93
C TYR A 94 -11.85 -11.33 7.57
N GLY A 95 -12.81 -10.94 8.41
CA GLY A 95 -13.63 -11.86 9.21
C GLY A 95 -12.85 -12.41 10.40
N GLU A 96 -13.56 -12.87 11.43
CA GLU A 96 -13.03 -13.36 12.73
C GLU A 96 -12.05 -14.56 12.65
N ASN A 97 -11.61 -14.96 11.46
CA ASN A 97 -10.68 -16.07 11.25
C ASN A 97 -9.23 -15.61 11.07
N ILE A 98 -8.78 -14.61 11.82
CA ILE A 98 -7.34 -14.56 12.16
C ILE A 98 -7.18 -15.66 13.22
N PRO A 99 -6.40 -16.73 12.98
CA PRO A 99 -6.13 -17.72 14.00
C PRO A 99 -5.66 -16.98 15.26
N GLN A 100 -6.45 -17.09 16.33
CA GLN A 100 -6.11 -16.58 17.66
C GLN A 100 -5.01 -17.41 18.32
N ASP A 101 -4.51 -18.46 17.63
CA ASP A 101 -3.35 -19.21 18.07
C ASP A 101 -2.18 -18.24 18.23
N GLU A 102 -1.73 -18.15 19.47
CA GLU A 102 -0.87 -17.12 20.07
C GLU A 102 0.55 -17.04 19.49
N ASP A 103 0.79 -17.69 18.34
CA ASP A 103 2.08 -17.80 17.67
C ASP A 103 2.18 -16.97 16.37
N VAL A 104 1.12 -16.29 15.93
CA VAL A 104 1.23 -15.31 14.82
C VAL A 104 1.79 -13.99 15.38
N VAL A 105 3.11 -13.97 15.56
CA VAL A 105 3.85 -12.73 15.73
C VAL A 105 3.69 -11.92 14.45
N PHE A 106 2.83 -10.90 14.46
CA PHE A 106 2.98 -9.80 13.52
C PHE A 106 4.32 -9.14 13.85
N GLU A 107 5.41 -9.60 13.22
CA GLU A 107 6.61 -8.79 13.07
C GLU A 107 6.15 -7.57 12.29
N ALA A 108 5.78 -6.50 13.01
CA ALA A 108 5.63 -5.18 12.44
C ALA A 108 6.92 -4.93 11.65
N TYR A 109 6.81 -4.82 10.33
CA TYR A 109 7.93 -4.51 9.45
C TYR A 109 8.54 -3.18 9.94
N GLY A 110 9.61 -3.30 10.71
CA GLY A 110 10.07 -2.26 11.64
C GLY A 110 11.01 -2.79 12.73
N GLY A 111 11.13 -4.11 12.89
CA GLY A 111 12.22 -4.75 13.65
C GLY A 111 13.57 -4.56 12.96
N ASP A 112 14.54 -4.08 13.73
CA ASP A 112 15.94 -3.84 13.38
C ASP A 112 16.56 -4.99 12.55
N VAL A 113 17.07 -4.68 11.35
CA VAL A 113 17.59 -5.64 10.36
C VAL A 113 18.95 -6.26 10.78
N ALA A 114 19.38 -6.04 12.03
CA ALA A 114 20.71 -6.38 12.50
C ALA A 114 20.89 -7.85 12.96
N ALA A 115 19.87 -8.72 12.89
CA ALA A 115 19.93 -10.02 13.58
C ALA A 115 19.67 -11.27 12.71
N ARG A 116 19.76 -11.20 11.37
CA ARG A 116 19.68 -12.41 10.53
C ARG A 116 20.92 -12.59 9.67
N ASP A 117 22.05 -12.71 10.36
CA ASP A 117 23.28 -13.29 9.81
C ASP A 117 23.78 -14.38 10.77
N SER A 118 23.08 -15.51 10.80
CA SER A 118 23.57 -16.72 11.46
C SER A 118 23.12 -17.97 10.70
N GLY A 119 23.64 -18.10 9.48
CA GLY A 119 23.97 -19.40 8.89
C GLY A 119 22.81 -20.27 8.45
N LEU A 120 22.55 -20.28 7.14
CA LEU A 120 22.21 -21.49 6.42
C LEU A 120 22.95 -21.45 5.07
N ARG A 121 23.77 -22.48 4.85
CA ARG A 121 24.41 -22.83 3.57
C ARG A 121 23.41 -23.57 2.69
#